data_AF-A0AAP0JQX0-F1
#
_entry.id   AF-A0AAP0JQX0-F1
#
_cell.length_a   1.000
_cell.length_b   1.000
_cell.length_c   1.000
_cell.angle_alpha   90.00
_cell.angle_beta   90.00
_cell.angle_gamma   90.00
#
_symmetry.space_group_name_H-M   'P 1'
#
loop_
_entity.id
_entity.type
_entity.pdbx_description
1 polymer ?
#
loop_
_entity_poly.entity_id
_entity_poly.type
_entity_poly.pdbx_seq_one_letter_code
_entity_poly.pdbx_strand_id
1 'polypeptide(L)'
;MKRLHSLVLTSTFLLLYVTQVGFSSPFVINAPFDEITVHIRNQISPESVLYLHCRSKDDDLGVHYIYFDQEFHWHFRVNLWGTTLFWCNLSSPAPSGQPKNGSLVVFDAEHPICSEDCIYRVEFPGVCLVNQEKQTCEEIIKW
;
A
#
# COMPACT_ATOMS: atom_id res chain seq x y z
N MET A 1 -4.64 61.07 -35.41
CA MET A 1 -4.76 60.68 -33.99
C MET A 1 -5.75 59.54 -33.73
N LYS A 2 -6.92 59.47 -34.38
CA LYS A 2 -7.93 58.40 -34.14
C LYS A 2 -7.49 56.97 -34.51
N ARG A 3 -6.70 56.81 -35.58
CA ARG A 3 -6.23 55.48 -36.05
C ARG A 3 -5.14 54.86 -35.15
N LEU A 4 -4.27 55.68 -34.57
CA LEU A 4 -3.23 55.24 -33.63
C LEU A 4 -3.84 54.77 -32.30
N HIS A 5 -4.85 55.50 -31.80
CA HIS A 5 -5.64 55.09 -30.63
C HIS A 5 -6.32 53.73 -30.83
N SER A 6 -6.92 53.50 -32.01
CA SER A 6 -7.58 52.24 -32.34
C SER A 6 -6.59 51.06 -32.41
N LEU A 7 -5.40 51.26 -32.97
CA LEU A 7 -4.35 50.23 -33.05
C LEU A 7 -3.79 49.87 -31.67
N VAL A 8 -3.59 50.87 -30.81
CA VAL A 8 -3.14 50.68 -29.41
C VAL A 8 -4.21 49.96 -28.58
N LEU A 9 -5.50 50.29 -28.77
CA LEU A 9 -6.62 49.59 -28.14
C LEU A 9 -6.71 48.13 -28.60
N THR A 10 -6.61 47.84 -29.91
CA THR A 10 -6.63 46.45 -30.39
C THR A 10 -5.44 45.64 -29.91
N SER A 11 -4.25 46.24 -29.82
CA SER A 11 -3.03 45.58 -29.36
C SER A 11 -3.05 45.28 -27.85
N THR A 12 -3.60 46.19 -27.04
CA THR A 12 -3.76 45.97 -25.58
C THR A 12 -4.79 44.88 -25.27
N PHE A 13 -5.89 44.80 -26.02
CA PHE A 13 -6.86 43.70 -25.90
C PHE A 13 -6.27 42.34 -26.29
N LEU A 14 -5.46 42.26 -27.35
CA LEU A 14 -4.77 41.03 -27.77
C LEU A 14 -3.77 40.52 -26.72
N LEU A 15 -3.00 41.42 -26.10
CA LEU A 15 -2.05 41.06 -25.03
C LEU A 15 -2.74 40.55 -23.77
N LEU A 16 -3.88 41.13 -23.38
CA LEU A 16 -4.67 40.65 -22.24
C LEU A 16 -5.26 39.26 -22.48
N TYR A 17 -5.70 38.96 -23.71
CA TYR A 17 -6.22 37.64 -24.08
C TYR A 17 -5.16 36.54 -23.96
N VAL A 18 -3.91 36.83 -24.34
CA VAL A 18 -2.77 35.88 -24.25
C VAL A 18 -2.45 35.51 -22.79
N THR A 19 -2.69 36.41 -21.83
CA THR A 19 -2.48 36.11 -20.39
C THR A 19 -3.55 35.23 -19.76
N GLN A 20 -4.75 35.13 -20.36
CA GLN A 20 -5.85 34.31 -19.83
C GLN A 20 -5.79 32.84 -20.26
N VAL A 21 -5.14 32.55 -21.39
CA VAL A 21 -5.04 31.16 -21.92
C VAL A 21 -3.97 30.32 -21.21
N GLY A 22 -3.23 30.90 -20.25
CA GLY A 22 -2.10 30.25 -19.57
C GLY A 22 -2.35 29.83 -18.12
N PHE A 23 -3.57 29.97 -17.59
CA PHE A 23 -3.82 29.70 -16.16
C PHE A 23 -5.26 29.25 -15.89
N SER A 24 -5.66 28.09 -16.42
CA SER A 24 -6.90 27.44 -15.97
C SER A 24 -6.81 25.91 -16.02
N SER A 25 -5.89 25.38 -15.25
CA SER A 25 -6.22 24.27 -14.36
C SER A 25 -5.23 24.35 -13.20
N PRO A 26 -5.64 24.32 -11.91
CA PRO A 26 -4.71 23.81 -10.93
C PRO A 26 -4.35 22.42 -11.42
N PHE A 27 -3.11 22.21 -11.84
CA PHE A 27 -2.59 20.87 -12.05
C PHE A 27 -2.60 20.22 -10.67
N VAL A 28 -3.77 19.68 -10.30
CA VAL A 28 -3.90 18.73 -9.22
C VAL A 28 -3.15 17.51 -9.75
N ILE A 29 -1.87 17.40 -9.39
CA ILE A 29 -1.19 16.11 -9.37
C ILE A 29 -1.89 15.23 -8.35
N ASN A 30 -3.09 14.76 -8.69
CA ASN A 30 -3.51 13.45 -8.24
C ASN A 30 -2.63 12.47 -9.02
N ALA A 31 -1.36 12.36 -8.65
CA ALA A 31 -0.66 11.12 -8.93
C ALA A 31 -1.44 10.07 -8.13
N PRO A 32 -2.15 9.12 -8.76
CA PRO A 32 -2.70 8.02 -8.01
C PRO A 32 -1.49 7.19 -7.59
N PHE A 33 -0.97 7.46 -6.40
CA PHE A 33 -0.11 6.49 -5.75
C PHE A 33 -0.94 5.23 -5.57
N ASP A 34 -0.35 4.07 -5.89
CA ASP A 34 -1.03 2.80 -5.71
C ASP A 34 -1.50 2.71 -4.25
N GLU A 35 -2.80 2.47 -4.10
CA GLU A 35 -3.43 2.27 -2.80
C GLU A 35 -3.41 0.77 -2.51
N ILE A 36 -2.70 0.41 -1.44
CA ILE A 36 -2.41 -0.97 -1.08
C ILE A 36 -3.11 -1.27 0.24
N THR A 37 -3.75 -2.43 0.34
CA THR A 37 -4.23 -2.99 1.60
C THR A 37 -3.51 -4.30 1.88
N VAL A 38 -2.88 -4.39 3.04
CA VAL A 38 -2.26 -5.64 3.51
C VAL A 38 -3.20 -6.29 4.50
N HIS A 39 -3.45 -7.59 4.33
CA HIS A 39 -4.27 -8.41 5.23
C HIS A 39 -3.44 -9.58 5.75
N ILE A 40 -3.45 -9.82 7.05
CA ILE A 40 -2.79 -10.96 7.68
C ILE A 40 -3.82 -11.74 8.49
N ARG A 41 -4.13 -12.96 8.04
CA ARG A 41 -5.16 -13.83 8.61
C ARG A 41 -4.56 -14.96 9.41
N ASN A 42 -5.11 -15.22 10.60
CA ASN A 42 -4.78 -16.41 11.37
C ASN A 42 -5.73 -17.56 11.03
N GLN A 43 -5.21 -18.56 10.32
CA GLN A 43 -5.92 -19.78 9.93
C GLN A 43 -5.22 -21.04 10.46
N ILE A 44 -4.50 -20.92 11.58
CA ILE A 44 -3.70 -22.04 12.13
C ILE A 44 -4.60 -23.10 12.75
N SER A 45 -5.43 -22.75 13.75
CA SER A 45 -6.39 -23.65 14.41
C SER A 45 -7.34 -22.88 15.34
N PRO A 46 -8.52 -23.41 15.72
CA PRO A 46 -9.52 -22.69 16.52
C PRO A 46 -9.03 -22.03 17.83
N GLU A 47 -7.99 -22.56 18.47
CA GLU A 47 -7.42 -22.03 19.72
C GLU A 47 -6.15 -21.20 19.49
N SER A 48 -5.76 -20.96 18.23
CA SER A 48 -4.53 -20.24 17.91
C SER A 48 -4.69 -18.74 18.16
N VAL A 49 -3.63 -18.15 18.72
CA VAL A 49 -3.41 -16.71 18.74
C VAL A 49 -2.10 -16.45 18.01
N LEU A 50 -2.16 -15.69 16.93
CA LEU A 50 -0.99 -15.25 16.19
C LEU A 50 -0.51 -13.92 16.75
N TYR A 51 0.73 -13.87 17.23
CA TYR A 51 1.40 -12.61 17.54
C TYR A 51 1.97 -12.00 16.27
N LEU A 52 1.83 -10.68 16.15
CA LEU A 52 2.33 -9.92 15.03
C LEU A 52 2.87 -8.55 15.49
N HIS A 53 4.03 -8.13 15.01
CA HIS A 53 4.51 -6.76 15.12
C HIS A 53 4.96 -6.27 13.76
N CYS A 54 4.19 -5.37 13.17
CA CYS A 54 4.44 -4.81 11.84
C CYS A 54 4.95 -3.37 11.92
N ARG A 55 5.81 -3.01 10.96
CA ARG A 55 6.36 -1.67 10.83
C ARG A 55 6.87 -1.43 9.42
N SER A 56 7.00 -0.16 9.06
CA SER A 56 7.78 0.31 7.92
C SER A 56 9.08 0.93 8.43
N LYS A 57 9.83 1.56 7.51
CA LYS A 57 10.98 2.40 7.86
C LYS A 57 10.58 3.59 8.74
N ASP A 58 9.40 4.16 8.48
CA ASP A 58 8.98 5.45 9.02
C ASP A 58 7.88 5.34 10.09
N ASP A 59 7.11 4.24 10.09
CA ASP A 59 5.95 4.04 10.96
C ASP A 59 5.99 2.68 11.67
N ASP A 60 5.66 2.67 12.96
CA ASP A 60 5.40 1.44 13.72
C ASP A 60 3.89 1.20 13.79
N LEU A 61 3.41 0.10 13.19
CA LEU A 61 1.99 -0.27 13.24
C LEU A 61 1.62 -0.97 14.55
N GLY A 62 2.62 -1.27 15.38
CA GLY A 62 2.46 -1.83 16.70
C GLY A 62 2.28 -3.34 16.73
N VAL A 63 2.01 -3.82 17.94
CA VAL A 63 1.81 -5.23 18.26
C VAL A 63 0.33 -5.57 18.19
N HIS A 64 0.03 -6.70 17.54
CA HIS A 64 -1.32 -7.24 17.38
C HIS A 64 -1.35 -8.72 17.76
N TYR A 65 -2.47 -9.14 18.35
CA TYR A 65 -2.77 -10.54 18.64
C TYR A 65 -4.01 -10.92 17.86
N ILE A 66 -3.85 -11.80 16.87
CA ILE A 66 -4.89 -12.16 15.92
C ILE A 66 -5.42 -13.54 16.31
N TYR A 67 -6.67 -13.61 16.76
CA TYR A 67 -7.33 -14.87 17.09
C TYR A 67 -7.68 -15.66 15.83
N PHE A 68 -8.00 -16.95 16.01
CA PHE A 68 -8.42 -17.79 14.89
C PHE A 68 -9.55 -17.16 14.08
N ASP A 69 -9.44 -17.28 12.75
CA ASP A 69 -10.38 -16.76 11.76
C ASP A 69 -10.55 -15.23 11.79
N GLN A 70 -9.64 -14.52 12.47
CA GLN A 70 -9.55 -13.06 12.44
C GLN A 70 -8.39 -12.61 11.56
N GLU A 71 -8.38 -11.30 11.28
CA GLU A 71 -7.34 -10.65 10.51
C GLU A 71 -6.91 -9.32 11.13
N PHE A 72 -5.66 -8.97 10.89
CA PHE A 72 -5.17 -7.60 11.01
C PHE A 72 -4.95 -7.05 9.61
N HIS A 73 -5.47 -5.87 9.33
CA HIS A 73 -5.27 -5.20 8.04
C HIS A 73 -5.01 -3.71 8.23
N TRP A 74 -4.33 -3.12 7.25
CA TRP A 74 -4.16 -1.69 7.13
C TRP A 74 -4.03 -1.32 5.66
N HIS A 75 -4.38 -0.07 5.35
CA HIS A 75 -4.26 0.48 4.02
C HIS A 75 -3.28 1.65 4.02
N PHE A 76 -2.56 1.83 2.92
CA PHE A 76 -1.61 2.93 2.74
C PHE A 76 -1.46 3.27 1.26
N ARG A 77 -0.81 4.41 0.99
CA ARG A 77 -0.39 4.78 -0.35
C ARG A 77 1.11 4.64 -0.49
N VAL A 78 1.55 4.13 -1.63
CA VAL A 78 2.99 4.07 -1.95
C VAL A 78 3.56 5.50 -1.98
N ASN A 79 4.75 5.68 -1.40
CA ASN A 79 5.36 7.00 -1.32
C ASN A 79 5.81 7.48 -2.72
N LEU A 80 6.02 8.79 -2.86
CA LEU A 80 6.44 9.45 -4.10
C LEU A 80 7.71 8.85 -4.74
N TRP A 81 8.55 8.21 -3.94
CA TRP A 81 9.83 7.66 -4.39
C TRP A 81 9.76 6.17 -4.72
N GLY A 82 8.60 5.51 -4.57
CA GLY A 82 8.45 4.08 -4.82
C GLY A 82 9.29 3.20 -3.88
N THR A 83 9.53 3.67 -2.65
CA THR A 83 10.41 2.98 -1.66
C THR A 83 9.65 2.50 -0.43
N THR A 84 8.32 2.46 -0.48
CA THR A 84 7.50 1.99 0.64
C THR A 84 7.78 0.51 0.91
N LEU A 85 8.16 0.20 2.14
CA LEU A 85 8.50 -1.14 2.60
C LEU A 85 7.82 -1.40 3.94
N PHE A 86 7.11 -2.52 4.05
CA PHE A 86 6.55 -3.02 5.30
C PHE A 86 7.04 -4.43 5.58
N TRP A 87 7.37 -4.70 6.84
CA TRP A 87 7.69 -6.05 7.31
C TRP A 87 7.07 -6.29 8.68
N CYS A 88 6.86 -7.57 8.98
CA CYS A 88 6.26 -8.01 10.22
C CYS A 88 7.08 -9.14 10.84
N ASN A 89 7.28 -9.05 12.15
CA ASN A 89 7.73 -10.18 12.95
C ASN A 89 6.51 -10.92 13.47
N LEU A 90 6.51 -12.25 13.34
CA LEU A 90 5.39 -13.09 13.70
C LEU A 90 5.84 -14.24 14.59
N SER A 91 4.97 -14.62 15.51
CA SER A 91 5.13 -15.80 16.37
C SER A 91 3.83 -16.59 16.35
N SER A 92 3.87 -17.77 15.75
CA SER A 92 2.72 -18.65 15.60
C SER A 92 2.83 -19.86 16.51
N PRO A 93 1.70 -20.35 17.08
CA PRO A 93 1.69 -21.64 17.75
C PRO A 93 1.95 -22.77 16.75
N ALA A 94 2.60 -23.84 17.22
CA ALA A 94 2.84 -25.04 16.43
C ALA A 94 2.49 -26.30 17.22
N PRO A 95 2.14 -27.41 16.53
CA PRO A 95 1.80 -28.68 17.19
C PRO A 95 2.91 -29.25 18.08
N SER A 96 4.18 -28.87 17.86
CA SER A 96 5.31 -29.27 18.69
C SER A 96 5.32 -28.63 20.09
N GLY A 97 4.44 -27.64 20.35
CA GLY A 97 4.43 -26.84 21.57
C GLY A 97 5.50 -25.73 21.60
N GLN A 98 6.40 -25.69 20.61
CA GLN A 98 7.38 -24.61 20.46
C GLN A 98 6.87 -23.60 19.43
N PRO A 99 6.79 -22.29 19.76
CA PRO A 99 6.32 -21.29 18.81
C PRO A 99 7.27 -21.18 17.61
N LYS A 100 6.69 -20.93 16.44
CA LYS A 100 7.44 -20.67 15.21
C LYS A 100 7.52 -19.16 15.00
N ASN A 101 8.75 -18.66 15.03
CA ASN A 101 9.03 -17.24 14.85
C ASN A 101 9.54 -17.00 13.43
N GLY A 102 9.12 -15.90 12.81
CA GLY A 102 9.62 -15.49 11.50
C GLY A 102 9.53 -13.99 11.29
N SER A 103 10.25 -13.52 10.28
CA SER A 103 10.14 -12.16 9.75
C SER A 103 9.65 -12.25 8.31
N LEU A 104 8.62 -11.49 7.98
CA LEU A 104 7.98 -11.49 6.68
C LEU A 104 7.99 -10.07 6.11
N VAL A 105 8.53 -9.89 4.91
CA VAL A 105 8.29 -8.67 4.13
C VAL A 105 6.90 -8.79 3.51
N VAL A 106 5.98 -7.93 3.95
CA VAL A 106 4.57 -7.99 3.56
C VAL A 106 4.24 -7.04 2.41
N PHE A 107 5.14 -6.10 2.12
CA PHE A 107 5.06 -5.24 0.96
C PHE A 107 6.42 -4.61 0.67
N ASP A 108 6.86 -4.63 -0.57
CA ASP A 108 8.04 -3.94 -1.08
C ASP A 108 7.68 -3.27 -2.42
N ALA A 109 7.68 -1.94 -2.45
CA ALA A 109 7.38 -1.16 -3.65
C ALA A 109 8.42 -1.34 -4.76
N GLU A 110 9.67 -1.71 -4.44
CA GLU A 110 10.71 -1.96 -5.44
C GLU A 110 10.55 -3.33 -6.11
N HIS A 111 9.98 -4.30 -5.38
CA HIS A 111 9.75 -5.68 -5.84
C HIS A 111 8.32 -6.14 -5.52
N PRO A 112 7.28 -5.52 -6.12
CA PRO A 112 5.90 -5.79 -5.76
C PRO A 112 5.50 -7.23 -6.15
N ILE A 113 4.98 -7.97 -5.17
CA ILE A 113 4.44 -9.33 -5.35
C ILE A 113 2.91 -9.39 -5.35
N CYS A 114 2.27 -8.24 -5.08
CA CYS A 114 0.83 -8.00 -5.06
C CYS A 114 0.55 -6.57 -5.54
N SER A 115 -0.69 -6.27 -5.93
CA SER A 115 -1.11 -4.98 -6.49
C SER A 115 -1.98 -4.16 -5.54
N GLU A 116 -3.26 -4.49 -5.37
CA GLU A 116 -4.19 -3.72 -4.52
C GLU A 116 -4.39 -4.37 -3.14
N ASP A 117 -4.60 -5.70 -3.13
CA ASP A 117 -4.80 -6.49 -1.92
C ASP A 117 -3.68 -7.53 -1.76
N CYS A 118 -2.88 -7.37 -0.71
CA CYS A 118 -1.84 -8.31 -0.32
C CYS A 118 -2.37 -9.18 0.83
N ILE A 119 -2.92 -10.35 0.51
CA ILE A 119 -3.59 -11.21 1.49
C ILE A 119 -2.66 -12.36 1.92
N TYR A 120 -2.16 -12.29 3.14
CA TYR A 120 -1.37 -13.33 3.76
C TYR A 120 -2.24 -14.21 4.65
N ARG A 121 -2.06 -15.53 4.52
CA ARG A 121 -2.66 -16.51 5.42
C ARG A 121 -1.55 -17.21 6.18
N VAL A 122 -1.64 -17.13 7.51
CA VAL A 122 -0.78 -17.90 8.40
C VAL A 122 -1.52 -19.19 8.75
N GLU A 123 -0.92 -20.31 8.39
CA GLU A 123 -1.48 -21.65 8.57
C GLU A 123 -0.36 -22.62 8.95
N PHE A 124 -0.67 -23.82 9.42
CA PHE A 124 0.38 -24.83 9.57
C PHE A 124 0.57 -25.55 8.23
N PRO A 125 1.79 -25.64 7.66
CA PRO A 125 3.10 -25.45 8.29
C PRO A 125 3.85 -24.15 7.90
N GLY A 126 3.17 -23.05 7.56
CA GLY A 126 3.85 -21.89 7.01
C GLY A 126 3.06 -20.58 6.94
N VAL A 127 3.47 -19.74 6.00
CA VAL A 127 2.74 -18.52 5.61
C VAL A 127 2.65 -18.52 4.10
N CYS A 128 1.50 -18.20 3.56
CA CYS A 128 1.29 -18.10 2.12
C CYS A 128 0.62 -16.79 1.71
N LEU A 129 0.89 -16.35 0.49
CA LEU A 129 0.23 -15.24 -0.18
C LEU A 129 -0.91 -15.79 -1.02
N VAL A 130 -2.12 -15.26 -0.84
CA VAL A 130 -3.31 -15.72 -1.55
C VAL A 130 -3.35 -15.11 -2.95
N ASN A 131 -3.39 -15.97 -3.96
CA ASN A 131 -3.73 -15.60 -5.32
C ASN A 131 -5.25 -15.70 -5.50
N GLN A 132 -5.93 -14.56 -5.59
CA GLN A 132 -7.39 -14.51 -5.68
C GLN A 132 -7.92 -15.06 -7.00
N GLU A 133 -7.25 -14.81 -8.12
CA GLU A 133 -7.69 -15.24 -9.45
C GLU A 133 -7.66 -16.77 -9.59
N LYS A 134 -6.55 -17.37 -9.12
CA LYS A 134 -6.34 -18.82 -9.20
C LYS A 134 -6.96 -19.57 -8.03
N GLN A 135 -7.40 -18.85 -7.00
CA GLN A 135 -7.85 -19.41 -5.72
C GLN A 135 -6.78 -20.32 -5.08
N THR A 136 -5.51 -19.95 -5.22
CA THR A 136 -4.37 -20.70 -4.68
C THR A 136 -3.68 -19.93 -3.57
N CYS A 137 -2.95 -20.63 -2.69
CA CYS A 137 -2.04 -20.00 -1.73
C CYS A 137 -0.59 -20.34 -2.10
N GLU A 138 0.20 -19.32 -2.36
CA GLU A 138 1.61 -19.44 -2.76
C GLU A 138 2.48 -19.34 -1.50
N GLU A 139 3.20 -20.41 -1.17
CA GLU A 139 3.99 -20.50 0.07
C GLU A 139 5.14 -19.47 0.05
N ILE A 140 5.21 -18.63 1.09
CA ILE A 140 6.25 -17.59 1.28
C ILE A 140 7.23 -17.99 2.38
N ILE A 141 6.73 -18.63 3.44
CA ILE A 141 7.54 -19.12 4.56
C ILE A 141 7.13 -20.56 4.87
N LYS A 142 8.13 -21.40 5.14
CA LYS A 142 7.96 -22.76 5.66
C LYS A 142 8.65 -22.89 7.01
N TRP A 143 7.95 -23.48 7.97
CA TRP A 143 8.44 -23.67 9.35
C TRP A 143 9.28 -24.94 9.57
#